data_AF-A0A2P4YAB7-F1
#
_entry.id   AF-A0A2P4YAB7-F1
#
_cell.length_a   1.000
_cell.length_b   1.000
_cell.length_c   1.000
_cell.angle_alpha   90.00
_cell.angle_beta   90.00
_cell.angle_gamma   90.00
#
_symmetry.space_group_name_H-M   'P 1'
#
loop_
_entity.id
_entity.type
_entity.pdbx_description
1 polymer ?
#
loop_
_entity_poly.entity_id
_entity_poly.type
_entity_poly.pdbx_seq_one_letter_code
_entity_poly.pdbx_strand_id
1 'polypeptide(L)'
;MRASTRQKRQLLALCRSHFLVESVRDPSSLVALICEIGSAVFHTAHVTLYVSDMIKHELWSLSSLSSVNGLRIPYGRGIAGHVAATKKALTVHQPYEDPRFDRSFDARFGFKTESLLTQPVLNRAGETLGVLQAVNFGQFPAASPPVARYDGEVMAIYLRLVAHALHVNSSLIIFAKVQADYWANRVAQDSARDEGTSVEGKDNKSASGAGSVETGIDAKHEVASVHSLLDLSGFDEANHDYSILRRCILSELNMDGFGQEELLRDSFDPLTKSISELENYAFQLFEGLVLIGTFRIDEISLRMFIGELASKYRDVPYHSFYHGFDVALTSYTLMRSPEVLSVIKELEALSLLIAALGHDADHPGNDNQFEVDSNSALALCYNDISVLENHHAATTFAVLR
;
A
#
# COMPACT_ATOMS: atom_id res chain seq x y z
N MET A 1 -6.91 12.96 27.18
CA MET A 1 -6.48 13.77 26.02
C MET A 1 -7.30 13.32 24.83
N ARG A 2 -7.92 14.23 24.07
CA ARG A 2 -8.63 13.86 22.83
C ARG A 2 -7.56 13.53 21.79
N ALA A 3 -7.65 12.36 21.15
CA ALA A 3 -6.79 11.99 20.05
C ALA A 3 -6.80 13.08 18.97
N SER A 4 -5.63 13.42 18.43
CA SER A 4 -5.54 14.40 17.34
C SER A 4 -6.29 13.88 16.11
N THR A 5 -6.77 14.79 15.26
CA THR A 5 -7.44 14.42 14.01
C THR A 5 -6.58 13.50 13.15
N ARG A 6 -5.27 13.78 13.08
CA ARG A 6 -4.28 12.94 12.39
C ARG A 6 -4.18 11.54 12.99
N GLN A 7 -4.07 11.43 14.32
CA GLN A 7 -4.02 10.14 15.01
C GLN A 7 -5.26 9.29 14.72
N LYS A 8 -6.47 9.88 14.78
CA LYS A 8 -7.70 9.15 14.47
C LYS A 8 -7.71 8.58 13.05
N ARG A 9 -7.24 9.36 12.06
CA ARG A 9 -7.13 8.91 10.67
C ARG A 9 -6.16 7.74 10.53
N GLN A 10 -4.98 7.83 11.15
CA GLN A 10 -4.00 6.74 11.13
C GLN A 10 -4.56 5.46 11.77
N LEU A 11 -5.27 5.57 12.90
CA LEU A 11 -5.90 4.42 13.55
C LEU A 11 -6.97 3.79 12.65
N LEU A 12 -7.83 4.60 12.02
CA LEU A 12 -8.85 4.12 11.08
C LEU A 12 -8.23 3.44 9.85
N ALA A 13 -7.20 4.05 9.26
CA ALA A 13 -6.48 3.49 8.12
C ALA A 13 -5.87 2.12 8.47
N LEU A 14 -5.21 2.01 9.63
CA LEU A 14 -4.66 0.75 10.12
C LEU A 14 -5.73 -0.33 10.36
N CYS A 15 -6.89 0.05 10.87
CA CYS A 15 -8.02 -0.87 11.02
C CYS A 15 -8.51 -1.38 9.65
N ARG A 16 -8.57 -0.51 8.62
CA ARG A 16 -8.97 -0.89 7.26
C ARG A 16 -7.93 -1.77 6.56
N SER A 17 -6.65 -1.59 6.85
CA SER A 17 -5.56 -2.43 6.31
C SER A 17 -5.71 -3.92 6.61
N HIS A 18 -6.53 -4.29 7.59
CA HIS A 18 -6.85 -5.67 7.91
C HIS A 18 -7.39 -6.45 6.70
N PHE A 19 -8.27 -5.83 5.90
CA PHE A 19 -8.83 -6.48 4.71
C PHE A 19 -7.77 -6.74 3.64
N LEU A 20 -6.85 -5.80 3.42
CA LEU A 20 -5.75 -5.97 2.48
C LEU A 20 -4.83 -7.12 2.89
N VAL A 21 -4.49 -7.18 4.16
CA VAL A 21 -3.57 -8.18 4.70
C VAL A 21 -4.14 -9.61 4.59
N GLU A 22 -5.47 -9.75 4.72
CA GLU A 22 -6.14 -11.05 4.58
C GLU A 22 -6.38 -11.45 3.12
N SER A 23 -6.41 -10.48 2.21
CA SER A 23 -6.70 -10.73 0.81
C SER A 23 -5.46 -11.14 0.00
N VAL A 24 -4.26 -10.83 0.51
CA VAL A 24 -3.00 -11.19 -0.14
C VAL A 24 -2.73 -12.70 -0.01
N ARG A 25 -2.41 -13.34 -1.15
CA ARG A 25 -2.16 -14.78 -1.25
C ARG A 25 -0.69 -15.14 -1.51
N ASP A 26 0.18 -14.14 -1.63
CA ASP A 26 1.61 -14.29 -1.86
C ASP A 26 2.42 -13.74 -0.66
N PRO A 27 3.39 -14.48 -0.11
CA PRO A 27 4.11 -14.03 1.07
C PRO A 27 5.03 -12.83 0.79
N SER A 28 5.58 -12.69 -0.42
CA SER A 28 6.43 -11.54 -0.79
C SER A 28 5.59 -10.27 -0.88
N SER A 29 4.42 -10.33 -1.54
CA SER A 29 3.45 -9.24 -1.59
C SER A 29 2.93 -8.88 -0.20
N LEU A 30 2.71 -9.87 0.67
CA LEU A 30 2.24 -9.64 2.04
C LEU A 30 3.29 -8.85 2.84
N VAL A 31 4.55 -9.29 2.78
CA VAL A 31 5.64 -8.61 3.49
C VAL A 31 5.92 -7.24 2.89
N ALA A 32 5.85 -7.09 1.57
CA ALA A 32 5.97 -5.79 0.90
C ALA A 32 4.88 -4.82 1.36
N LEU A 33 3.62 -5.27 1.44
CA LEU A 33 2.50 -4.47 1.94
C LEU A 33 2.70 -4.07 3.41
N ILE A 34 3.09 -5.02 4.27
CA ILE A 34 3.38 -4.74 5.69
C ILE A 34 4.48 -3.67 5.80
N CYS A 35 5.60 -3.85 5.09
CA CYS A 35 6.71 -2.90 5.12
C CYS A 35 6.31 -1.52 4.59
N GLU A 36 5.48 -1.45 3.55
CA GLU A 36 5.01 -0.18 3.00
C GLU A 36 4.06 0.57 3.96
N ILE A 37 3.12 -0.14 4.59
CA ILE A 37 2.29 0.42 5.67
C ILE A 37 3.20 0.91 6.81
N GLY A 38 4.20 0.11 7.18
CA GLY A 38 5.20 0.48 8.18
C GLY A 38 5.98 1.74 7.80
N SER A 39 6.41 1.86 6.54
CA SER A 39 7.12 3.03 6.03
C SER A 39 6.28 4.30 6.18
N ALA A 40 4.98 4.20 5.93
CA ALA A 40 4.05 5.30 6.15
C ALA A 40 3.85 5.62 7.64
N VAL A 41 3.70 4.60 8.49
CA VAL A 41 3.53 4.77 9.95
C VAL A 41 4.78 5.37 10.61
N PHE A 42 5.97 4.95 10.20
CA PHE A 42 7.25 5.39 10.77
C PHE A 42 7.86 6.60 10.05
N HIS A 43 7.21 7.08 8.99
CA HIS A 43 7.72 8.14 8.13
C HIS A 43 9.18 7.89 7.73
N THR A 44 9.42 6.73 7.12
CA THR A 44 10.73 6.31 6.63
C THR A 44 10.62 5.69 5.24
N ALA A 45 11.70 5.76 4.47
CA ALA A 45 11.84 5.04 3.21
C ALA A 45 12.03 3.51 3.41
N HIS A 46 12.56 3.07 4.55
CA HIS A 46 13.02 1.70 4.71
C HIS A 46 12.52 1.04 6.00
N VAL A 47 11.65 0.06 5.84
CA VAL A 47 11.20 -0.86 6.88
C VAL A 47 11.49 -2.29 6.44
N THR A 48 12.04 -3.09 7.36
CA THR A 48 12.27 -4.51 7.16
C THR A 48 11.48 -5.31 8.19
N LEU A 49 10.76 -6.32 7.72
CA LEU A 49 10.15 -7.34 8.55
C LEU A 49 11.01 -8.60 8.52
N TYR A 50 11.43 -9.05 9.70
CA TYR A 50 12.05 -10.35 9.90
C TYR A 50 11.03 -11.28 10.54
N VAL A 51 10.81 -12.45 9.94
CA VAL A 51 9.96 -13.51 10.47
C VAL A 51 10.80 -14.41 11.38
N SER A 52 10.24 -14.81 12.51
CA SER A 52 10.89 -15.73 13.44
C SER A 52 10.84 -17.19 12.96
N ASP A 53 11.97 -17.87 13.06
CA ASP A 53 12.04 -19.31 13.19
C ASP A 53 12.25 -19.70 14.66
N MET A 54 11.16 -20.08 15.32
CA MET A 54 11.19 -20.49 16.72
C MET A 54 11.89 -21.84 16.95
N ILE A 55 12.05 -22.69 15.92
CA ILE A 55 12.73 -23.98 16.04
C ILE A 55 14.24 -23.78 16.00
N LYS A 56 14.72 -23.00 15.02
CA LYS A 56 16.16 -22.70 14.87
C LYS A 56 16.65 -21.55 15.75
N HIS A 57 15.74 -20.83 16.42
CA HIS A 57 16.04 -19.62 17.19
C HIS A 57 16.77 -18.55 16.36
N GLU A 58 16.24 -18.28 15.17
CA GLU A 58 16.77 -17.28 14.25
C GLU A 58 15.65 -16.44 13.64
N LEU A 59 16.02 -15.28 13.10
CA LEU A 59 15.19 -14.43 12.29
C LEU A 59 15.51 -14.66 10.81
N TRP A 60 14.49 -14.58 9.98
CA TRP A 60 14.58 -14.73 8.54
C TRP A 60 13.93 -13.54 7.85
N SER A 61 14.64 -12.87 6.94
CA SER A 61 14.07 -11.79 6.14
C SER A 61 13.43 -12.31 4.85
N LEU A 62 12.21 -11.84 4.61
CA LEU A 62 11.54 -11.90 3.33
C LEU A 62 11.53 -10.47 2.78
N SER A 63 12.21 -10.18 1.68
CA SER A 63 12.23 -8.83 1.12
C SER A 63 12.17 -8.87 -0.40
N SER A 64 11.45 -7.91 -0.98
CA SER A 64 11.47 -7.64 -2.42
C SER A 64 12.81 -7.06 -2.88
N LEU A 65 13.57 -6.46 -1.97
CA LEU A 65 14.95 -6.05 -2.22
C LEU A 65 15.84 -7.30 -2.20
N SER A 66 16.33 -7.71 -3.39
CA SER A 66 17.27 -8.81 -3.60
C SER A 66 18.47 -8.80 -2.63
N SER A 67 18.86 -7.60 -2.21
CA SER A 67 19.91 -7.28 -1.23
C SER A 67 19.77 -7.92 0.15
N VAL A 68 18.54 -8.11 0.65
CA VAL A 68 18.28 -8.57 2.03
C VAL A 68 17.43 -9.84 2.03
N ASN A 69 17.11 -10.41 0.88
CA ASN A 69 16.26 -11.61 0.81
C ASN A 69 17.04 -12.84 1.32
N GLY A 70 16.44 -13.62 2.23
CA GLY A 70 17.06 -14.84 2.75
C GLY A 70 18.11 -14.65 3.86
N LEU A 71 18.29 -13.43 4.37
CA LEU A 71 19.20 -13.19 5.50
C LEU A 71 18.71 -13.92 6.75
N ARG A 72 19.63 -14.63 7.41
CA ARG A 72 19.40 -15.32 8.68
C ARG A 72 20.16 -14.65 9.81
N ILE A 73 19.45 -14.27 10.87
CA ILE A 73 20.04 -13.60 12.04
C ILE A 73 19.70 -14.43 13.30
N PRO A 74 20.66 -15.11 13.92
CA PRO A 74 20.45 -15.82 15.18
C PRO A 74 19.92 -14.89 16.28
N TYR A 75 19.10 -15.43 17.17
CA TYR A 75 18.63 -14.70 18.34
C TYR A 75 19.82 -14.21 19.19
N GLY A 76 19.70 -12.99 19.70
CA GLY A 76 20.76 -12.30 20.45
C GLY A 76 21.85 -11.64 19.58
N ARG A 77 21.96 -11.99 18.28
CA ARG A 77 22.93 -11.38 17.37
C ARG A 77 22.35 -10.13 16.70
N GLY A 78 23.12 -9.06 16.66
CA GLY A 78 22.67 -7.83 16.03
C GLY A 78 21.57 -7.10 16.82
N ILE A 79 21.12 -5.95 16.32
CA ILE A 79 20.00 -5.20 16.92
C ILE A 79 18.69 -6.00 16.81
N ALA A 80 18.38 -6.53 15.62
CA ALA A 80 17.15 -7.30 15.40
C ALA A 80 17.12 -8.58 16.24
N GLY A 81 18.20 -9.37 16.28
CA GLY A 81 18.27 -10.59 17.09
C GLY A 81 18.23 -10.29 18.59
N HIS A 82 18.81 -9.18 19.06
CA HIS A 82 18.67 -8.75 20.45
C HIS A 82 17.21 -8.48 20.83
N VAL A 83 16.45 -7.78 19.97
CA VAL A 83 15.02 -7.54 20.19
C VAL A 83 14.21 -8.84 20.15
N ALA A 84 14.54 -9.75 19.22
CA ALA A 84 13.88 -11.06 19.16
C ALA A 84 14.06 -11.88 20.44
N ALA A 85 15.27 -11.87 21.02
CA ALA A 85 15.59 -12.60 22.24
C ALA A 85 15.00 -11.95 23.49
N THR A 86 15.08 -10.63 23.60
CA THR A 86 14.62 -9.89 24.80
C THR A 86 13.13 -9.58 24.81
N LYS A 87 12.49 -9.61 23.64
CA LYS A 87 11.08 -9.22 23.42
C LYS A 87 10.79 -7.78 23.85
N LYS A 88 11.82 -6.93 23.89
CA LYS A 88 11.71 -5.52 24.26
C LYS A 88 12.07 -4.65 23.07
N ALA A 89 11.24 -3.65 22.83
CA ALA A 89 11.51 -2.63 21.82
C ALA A 89 12.86 -1.93 22.09
N LEU A 90 13.57 -1.60 21.03
CA LEU A 90 14.86 -0.92 21.09
C LEU A 90 14.92 0.19 20.05
N THR A 91 15.23 1.40 20.51
CA THR A 91 15.49 2.57 19.69
C THR A 91 16.96 2.94 19.80
N VAL A 92 17.65 3.06 18.67
CA VAL A 92 19.07 3.42 18.59
C VAL A 92 19.20 4.67 17.74
N HIS A 93 19.72 5.75 18.32
CA HIS A 93 19.88 7.05 17.64
C HIS A 93 21.26 7.23 16.98
N GLN A 94 22.23 6.38 17.32
CA GLN A 94 23.57 6.39 16.74
C GLN A 94 24.02 4.93 16.52
N PRO A 95 23.49 4.25 15.48
CA PRO A 95 23.74 2.83 15.24
C PRO A 95 25.23 2.49 15.17
N TYR A 96 26.05 3.35 14.57
CA TYR A 96 27.49 3.13 14.49
C TYR A 96 28.19 3.04 15.86
N GLU A 97 27.66 3.66 16.91
CA GLU A 97 28.24 3.57 18.26
C GLU A 97 27.74 2.34 19.05
N ASP A 98 26.70 1.67 18.55
CA ASP A 98 26.16 0.47 19.19
C ASP A 98 26.99 -0.77 18.80
N PRO A 99 27.56 -1.52 19.77
CA PRO A 99 28.38 -2.70 19.49
C PRO A 99 27.60 -3.84 18.81
N ARG A 100 26.26 -3.78 18.82
CA ARG A 100 25.39 -4.76 18.16
C ARG A 100 25.10 -4.40 16.70
N PHE A 101 25.48 -3.22 16.22
CA PHE A 101 25.20 -2.81 14.84
C PHE A 101 26.24 -3.38 13.87
N ASP A 102 25.76 -3.97 12.78
CA ASP A 102 26.60 -4.47 11.70
C ASP A 102 26.72 -3.42 10.58
N ARG A 103 27.92 -2.83 10.46
CA ARG A 103 28.21 -1.76 9.49
C ARG A 103 28.46 -2.29 8.07
N SER A 104 28.63 -3.60 7.90
CA SER A 104 28.96 -4.21 6.61
C SER A 104 27.82 -4.08 5.59
N PHE A 105 26.58 -4.06 6.07
CA PHE A 105 25.38 -3.84 5.26
C PHE A 105 25.38 -2.46 4.61
N ASP A 106 25.57 -1.40 5.42
CA ASP A 106 25.63 -0.01 4.94
C ASP A 106 26.72 0.19 3.88
N ALA A 107 27.91 -0.39 4.11
CA ALA A 107 29.03 -0.33 3.17
C ALA A 107 28.72 -1.01 1.84
N ARG A 108 27.99 -2.12 1.84
CA ARG A 108 27.62 -2.88 0.63
C ARG A 108 26.57 -2.18 -0.22
N PHE A 109 25.63 -1.48 0.41
CA PHE A 109 24.49 -0.87 -0.27
C PHE A 109 24.61 0.65 -0.46
N GLY A 110 25.73 1.25 -0.03
CA GLY A 110 25.99 2.69 -0.20
C GLY A 110 25.01 3.57 0.58
N PHE A 111 24.47 3.05 1.69
CA PHE A 111 23.49 3.72 2.54
C PHE A 111 24.07 3.97 3.93
N LYS A 112 23.63 5.02 4.62
CA LYS A 112 24.06 5.33 6.00
C LYS A 112 22.89 5.28 6.96
N THR A 113 22.98 4.37 7.92
CA THR A 113 22.01 4.20 9.01
C THR A 113 22.32 5.18 10.14
N GLU A 114 21.47 6.19 10.26
CA GLU A 114 21.53 7.23 11.29
C GLU A 114 20.65 6.90 12.50
N SER A 115 19.53 6.21 12.32
CA SER A 115 18.68 5.77 13.43
C SER A 115 17.99 4.43 13.15
N LEU A 116 17.66 3.69 14.20
CA LEU A 116 16.98 2.40 14.12
C LEU A 116 15.88 2.31 15.18
N LEU A 117 14.65 2.02 14.74
CA LEU A 117 13.52 1.70 15.61
C LEU A 117 13.17 0.24 15.38
N THR A 118 13.37 -0.58 16.41
CA THR A 118 13.20 -2.03 16.30
C THR A 118 12.15 -2.51 17.30
N GLN A 119 11.10 -3.14 16.79
CA GLN A 119 9.92 -3.56 17.53
C GLN A 119 9.71 -5.07 17.41
N PRO A 120 9.49 -5.80 18.52
CA PRO A 120 9.12 -7.20 18.45
C PRO A 120 7.66 -7.34 18.01
N VAL A 121 7.39 -8.27 17.10
CA VAL A 121 6.03 -8.71 16.76
C VAL A 121 5.74 -9.95 17.59
N LEU A 122 4.77 -9.86 18.50
CA LEU A 122 4.46 -10.92 19.45
C LEU A 122 3.09 -11.54 19.17
N ASN A 123 2.95 -12.84 19.41
CA ASN A 123 1.65 -13.50 19.43
C ASN A 123 0.91 -13.23 20.77
N ARG A 124 -0.31 -13.75 20.89
CA ARG A 124 -1.13 -13.63 22.12
C ARG A 124 -0.49 -14.29 23.35
N ALA A 125 0.39 -15.28 23.15
CA ALA A 125 1.14 -15.95 24.21
C ALA A 125 2.44 -15.21 24.59
N GLY A 126 2.77 -14.10 23.92
CA GLY A 126 4.01 -13.35 24.15
C GLY A 126 5.25 -13.99 23.52
N GLU A 127 5.09 -14.87 22.54
CA GLU A 127 6.18 -15.43 21.73
C GLU A 127 6.49 -14.55 20.53
N THR A 128 7.75 -14.51 20.13
CA THR A 128 8.23 -13.69 19.02
C THR A 128 7.82 -14.31 17.69
N LEU A 129 6.87 -13.69 16.98
CA LEU A 129 6.53 -14.04 15.59
C LEU A 129 7.51 -13.43 14.60
N GLY A 130 8.13 -12.31 14.96
CA GLY A 130 9.06 -11.59 14.11
C GLY A 130 9.57 -10.31 14.76
N VAL A 131 10.33 -9.54 13.99
CA VAL A 131 10.87 -8.25 14.37
C VAL A 131 10.69 -7.28 13.22
N LEU A 132 10.12 -6.11 13.50
CA LEU A 132 10.07 -4.97 12.59
C LEU A 132 11.23 -4.04 12.89
N GLN A 133 11.95 -3.62 11.85
CA GLN A 133 13.05 -2.68 11.95
C GLN A 133 12.84 -1.54 10.95
N ALA A 134 12.64 -0.34 11.45
CA ALA A 134 12.57 0.89 10.68
C ALA A 134 13.91 1.63 10.75
N VAL A 135 14.43 2.05 9.61
CA VAL A 135 15.73 2.72 9.48
C VAL A 135 15.52 4.20 9.23
N ASN A 136 16.35 5.09 9.79
CA ASN A 136 16.27 6.55 9.59
C ASN A 136 14.87 7.12 9.77
N PHE A 137 14.21 6.66 10.83
CA PHE A 137 12.82 6.99 11.12
C PHE A 137 12.65 8.49 11.46
N GLY A 138 11.53 9.09 11.07
CA GLY A 138 11.21 10.48 11.41
C GLY A 138 12.10 11.56 10.75
N GLN A 139 12.81 11.23 9.66
CA GLN A 139 13.68 12.16 8.93
C GLN A 139 13.08 12.55 7.56
N PHE A 140 12.04 13.39 7.55
CA PHE A 140 11.71 14.22 6.38
C PHE A 140 11.78 15.71 6.76
N PRO A 141 12.20 16.61 5.85
CA PRO A 141 12.68 17.95 6.20
C PRO A 141 11.52 18.93 6.47
N ALA A 142 11.78 19.89 7.36
CA ALA A 142 11.05 21.15 7.58
C ALA A 142 9.88 21.19 8.61
N ALA A 143 9.80 20.26 9.57
CA ALA A 143 8.99 20.49 10.78
C ALA A 143 9.85 20.36 12.04
N SER A 144 10.36 21.48 12.53
CA SER A 144 10.76 21.61 13.95
C SER A 144 9.48 21.74 14.79
N PRO A 145 9.31 21.01 15.90
CA PRO A 145 10.27 20.08 16.52
C PRO A 145 10.18 18.65 15.96
N PRO A 146 11.27 17.86 16.09
CA PRO A 146 11.30 16.44 15.72
C PRO A 146 10.15 15.74 16.42
N VAL A 147 9.28 15.07 15.65
CA VAL A 147 8.04 14.43 16.09
C VAL A 147 8.27 13.71 17.43
N ALA A 148 7.84 14.38 18.50
CA ALA A 148 8.03 13.94 19.85
C ALA A 148 7.12 12.72 20.08
N ARG A 149 7.74 11.56 20.33
CA ARG A 149 7.10 10.27 20.62
C ARG A 149 6.12 9.82 19.53
N TYR A 150 6.49 8.76 18.82
CA TYR A 150 5.52 7.92 18.12
C TYR A 150 4.29 7.67 18.98
N ASP A 151 3.14 7.74 18.34
CA ASP A 151 1.89 7.44 19.00
C ASP A 151 1.88 5.96 19.41
N GLY A 152 1.92 5.72 20.73
CA GLY A 152 1.96 4.37 21.27
C GLY A 152 0.74 3.54 20.88
N GLU A 153 -0.41 4.18 20.65
CA GLU A 153 -1.62 3.50 20.20
C GLU A 153 -1.51 3.09 18.73
N VAL A 154 -1.05 4.00 17.85
CA VAL A 154 -0.83 3.69 16.42
C VAL A 154 0.19 2.56 16.27
N MET A 155 1.30 2.62 17.00
CA MET A 155 2.30 1.56 17.04
C MET A 155 1.69 0.23 17.50
N ALA A 156 0.93 0.24 18.60
CA ALA A 156 0.32 -0.97 19.13
C ALA A 156 -0.68 -1.60 18.15
N ILE A 157 -1.50 -0.78 17.45
CA ILE A 157 -2.43 -1.29 16.43
C ILE A 157 -1.66 -1.83 15.23
N TYR A 158 -0.64 -1.13 14.73
CA TYR A 158 0.17 -1.61 13.62
C TYR A 158 0.87 -2.94 13.95
N LEU A 159 1.49 -3.07 15.12
CA LEU A 159 2.12 -4.34 15.53
C LEU A 159 1.10 -5.48 15.66
N ARG A 160 -0.13 -5.20 16.11
CA ARG A 160 -1.22 -6.20 16.14
C ARG A 160 -1.67 -6.59 14.73
N LEU A 161 -1.77 -5.63 13.81
CA LEU A 161 -2.06 -5.89 12.41
C LEU A 161 -1.01 -6.82 11.80
N VAL A 162 0.28 -6.57 12.05
CA VAL A 162 1.36 -7.43 11.56
C VAL A 162 1.33 -8.81 12.23
N ALA A 163 1.09 -8.89 13.53
CA ALA A 163 0.93 -10.18 14.20
C ALA A 163 -0.25 -10.99 13.64
N HIS A 164 -1.38 -10.32 13.35
CA HIS A 164 -2.54 -10.91 12.70
C HIS A 164 -2.21 -11.39 11.29
N ALA A 165 -1.54 -10.57 10.49
CA ALA A 165 -1.06 -10.88 9.15
C ALA A 165 -0.27 -12.19 9.11
N LEU A 166 0.73 -12.30 9.99
CA LEU A 166 1.60 -13.46 10.10
C LEU A 166 0.86 -14.70 10.59
N HIS A 167 -0.15 -14.52 11.44
CA HIS A 167 -0.93 -15.62 11.97
C HIS A 167 -1.89 -16.21 10.93
N VAL A 168 -2.68 -15.36 10.25
CA VAL A 168 -3.63 -15.78 9.21
C VAL A 168 -2.90 -16.42 8.04
N ASN A 169 -1.73 -15.88 7.68
CA ASN A 169 -0.90 -16.39 6.58
C ASN A 169 0.21 -17.34 7.04
N SER A 170 0.07 -17.96 8.21
CA SER A 170 1.14 -18.80 8.79
C SER A 170 1.56 -19.97 7.90
N SER A 171 0.60 -20.65 7.25
CA SER A 171 0.89 -21.72 6.29
C SER A 171 1.71 -21.24 5.10
N LEU A 172 1.36 -20.07 4.54
CA LEU A 172 2.03 -19.44 3.41
C LEU A 172 3.48 -19.05 3.76
N ILE A 173 3.67 -18.48 4.94
CA ILE A 173 4.98 -18.08 5.46
C ILE A 173 5.85 -19.31 5.73
N ILE A 174 5.29 -20.36 6.33
CA ILE A 174 6.00 -21.63 6.56
C ILE A 174 6.42 -22.26 5.22
N PHE A 175 5.53 -22.26 4.23
CA PHE A 175 5.84 -22.76 2.89
C PHE A 175 7.03 -22.01 2.26
N ALA A 176 6.99 -20.67 2.27
CA ALA A 176 8.07 -19.84 1.74
C ALA A 176 9.41 -20.10 2.46
N LYS A 177 9.36 -20.28 3.79
CA LYS A 177 10.54 -20.61 4.59
C LYS A 177 11.14 -21.97 4.22
N VAL A 178 10.31 -23.02 4.12
CA VAL A 178 10.76 -24.37 3.76
C VAL A 178 11.42 -24.37 2.38
N GLN A 179 10.85 -23.64 1.42
CA GLN A 179 11.47 -23.43 0.12
C GLN A 179 12.83 -22.76 0.26
N ALA A 180 12.92 -21.64 0.97
CA ALA A 180 14.19 -20.93 1.18
C ALA A 180 15.28 -21.81 1.83
N ASP A 181 14.92 -22.60 2.85
CA ASP A 181 15.82 -23.55 3.51
C ASP A 181 16.32 -24.64 2.54
N TYR A 182 15.44 -25.18 1.71
CA TYR A 182 15.79 -26.18 0.71
C TYR A 182 16.83 -25.67 -0.29
N TRP A 183 16.62 -24.45 -0.81
CA TRP A 183 17.54 -23.85 -1.78
C TRP A 183 18.90 -23.48 -1.17
N ALA A 184 18.92 -22.93 0.04
CA ALA A 184 20.16 -22.62 0.74
C ALA A 184 21.03 -23.88 0.93
N ASN A 185 20.40 -25.00 1.31
CA ASN A 185 21.09 -26.28 1.46
C ASN A 185 21.58 -26.84 0.11
N ARG A 186 20.81 -26.67 -0.97
CA ARG A 186 21.21 -27.13 -2.30
C ARG A 186 22.42 -26.37 -2.82
N VAL A 187 22.43 -25.05 -2.71
CA VAL A 187 23.58 -24.22 -3.10
C VAL A 187 24.82 -24.62 -2.31
N ALA A 188 24.71 -24.80 -1.00
CA ALA A 188 25.84 -25.26 -0.18
C ALA A 188 26.39 -26.62 -0.61
N GLN A 189 25.51 -27.55 -1.04
CA GLN A 189 25.93 -28.85 -1.56
C GLN A 189 26.60 -28.76 -2.94
N ASP A 190 26.10 -27.89 -3.82
CA ASP A 190 26.67 -27.68 -5.15
C ASP A 190 28.05 -26.96 -5.06
N SER A 191 28.21 -25.98 -4.18
CA SER A 191 29.51 -25.33 -3.89
C SER A 191 30.53 -26.33 -3.32
N ALA A 192 30.11 -27.21 -2.39
CA ALA A 192 30.98 -28.24 -1.83
C ALA A 192 31.40 -29.31 -2.85
N ARG A 193 30.59 -29.53 -3.90
CA ARG A 193 30.93 -30.43 -5.01
C ARG A 193 31.97 -29.82 -5.95
N ASP A 194 31.82 -28.56 -6.31
CA ASP A 194 32.77 -27.86 -7.20
C ASP A 194 34.17 -27.72 -6.56
N GLU A 195 34.25 -27.49 -5.25
CA GLU A 195 35.53 -27.49 -4.50
C GLU A 195 36.14 -28.90 -4.37
N GLY A 196 35.32 -29.96 -4.36
CA GLY A 196 35.76 -31.35 -4.29
C GLY A 196 36.35 -31.90 -5.61
N THR A 197 35.92 -31.37 -6.76
CA THR A 197 36.38 -31.81 -8.09
C THR A 197 37.68 -31.17 -8.59
N SER A 198 38.29 -30.25 -7.82
CA SER A 198 39.51 -29.53 -8.23
C SER A 198 40.82 -30.05 -7.59
N VAL A 199 40.79 -31.16 -6.85
CA VAL A 199 41.98 -31.69 -6.14
C VAL A 199 42.67 -32.90 -6.82
N GLU A 200 42.09 -33.52 -7.85
CA GLU A 200 42.76 -34.63 -8.55
C GLU A 200 43.30 -34.25 -9.93
N GLY A 201 44.57 -33.79 -9.94
CA GLY A 201 45.44 -33.95 -11.11
C GLY A 201 46.33 -32.75 -11.45
N LYS A 202 47.54 -32.70 -10.87
CA LYS A 202 48.82 -32.63 -11.61
C LYS A 202 50.01 -32.41 -10.67
N ASP A 203 50.82 -33.46 -10.55
CA ASP A 203 52.21 -33.38 -10.10
C ASP A 203 53.13 -32.81 -11.20
N ASN A 204 54.18 -32.10 -10.72
CA ASN A 204 55.48 -31.76 -11.33
C ASN A 204 55.60 -30.67 -12.42
N LYS A 205 56.17 -29.50 -12.05
CA LYS A 205 57.58 -29.11 -12.34
C LYS A 205 57.99 -27.71 -11.78
N SER A 206 59.07 -27.72 -10.98
CA SER A 206 60.18 -26.75 -10.82
C SER A 206 60.00 -25.21 -10.85
N ALA A 207 60.28 -24.62 -9.67
CA ALA A 207 60.96 -23.34 -9.30
C ALA A 207 61.20 -22.21 -10.33
N SER A 208 60.68 -21.01 -10.03
CA SER A 208 61.45 -19.81 -9.59
C SER A 208 60.58 -18.54 -9.62
N GLY A 209 60.81 -17.60 -8.70
CA GLY A 209 60.33 -16.21 -8.82
C GLY A 209 59.45 -15.72 -7.66
N ALA A 210 60.03 -14.89 -6.80
CA ALA A 210 59.34 -14.14 -5.76
C ALA A 210 58.40 -13.08 -6.35
N GLY A 211 57.24 -12.87 -5.71
CA GLY A 211 56.29 -11.81 -6.06
C GLY A 211 55.04 -11.89 -5.18
N SER A 212 55.06 -11.16 -4.06
CA SER A 212 53.90 -10.90 -3.22
C SER A 212 52.89 -10.03 -3.97
N VAL A 213 51.70 -10.57 -4.29
CA VAL A 213 50.53 -9.80 -4.70
C VAL A 213 49.30 -10.42 -4.06
N GLU A 214 48.69 -9.68 -3.14
CA GLU A 214 47.32 -9.88 -2.67
C GLU A 214 46.37 -9.82 -3.86
N THR A 215 45.60 -10.89 -4.06
CA THR A 215 44.45 -10.94 -4.97
C THR A 215 43.33 -11.56 -4.13
N GLY A 216 42.28 -10.83 -3.77
CA GLY A 216 41.23 -10.43 -4.69
C GLY A 216 40.19 -11.54 -4.70
N ILE A 217 39.34 -11.59 -3.66
CA ILE A 217 38.18 -12.49 -3.64
C ILE A 217 37.12 -11.84 -4.54
N ASP A 218 37.18 -12.17 -5.83
CA ASP A 218 36.25 -11.70 -6.85
C ASP A 218 35.04 -12.65 -6.97
N ALA A 219 33.86 -12.02 -6.88
CA ALA A 219 32.58 -12.33 -7.49
C ALA A 219 32.24 -13.78 -7.92
N LYS A 220 31.14 -14.31 -7.34
CA LYS A 220 30.01 -14.99 -8.04
C LYS A 220 29.11 -15.69 -7.03
N HIS A 221 28.17 -15.02 -6.36
CA HIS A 221 27.00 -15.67 -5.74
C HIS A 221 25.84 -14.67 -5.81
N GLU A 222 25.33 -14.42 -7.01
CA GLU A 222 23.97 -13.90 -7.16
C GLU A 222 23.02 -15.02 -6.73
N VAL A 223 22.56 -14.91 -5.49
CA VAL A 223 21.47 -15.71 -4.96
C VAL A 223 20.27 -15.45 -5.87
N ALA A 224 19.79 -16.48 -6.59
CA ALA A 224 18.52 -16.42 -7.27
C ALA A 224 17.47 -16.04 -6.22
N SER A 225 17.02 -14.78 -6.28
CA SER A 225 16.02 -14.23 -5.37
C SER A 225 14.82 -15.16 -5.35
N VAL A 226 14.22 -15.41 -4.18
CA VAL A 226 12.96 -16.18 -4.04
C VAL A 226 11.88 -15.70 -5.04
N HIS A 227 11.96 -14.43 -5.46
CA HIS A 227 11.16 -13.84 -6.54
C HIS A 227 11.29 -14.57 -7.88
N SER A 228 12.50 -14.91 -8.32
CA SER A 228 12.73 -15.62 -9.59
C SER A 228 12.12 -17.04 -9.65
N LEU A 229 11.78 -17.61 -8.50
CA LEU A 229 11.12 -18.91 -8.39
C LEU A 229 9.60 -18.80 -8.16
N LEU A 230 9.13 -17.72 -7.53
CA LEU A 230 7.70 -17.40 -7.48
C LEU A 230 7.19 -16.97 -8.87
N ASP A 231 8.02 -16.29 -9.67
CA ASP A 231 7.74 -15.95 -11.07
C ASP A 231 7.55 -17.21 -11.95
N LEU A 232 8.26 -18.30 -11.65
CA LEU A 232 8.14 -19.59 -12.36
C LEU A 232 6.88 -20.39 -12.01
N SER A 233 6.14 -19.97 -10.97
CA SER A 233 4.89 -20.62 -10.54
C SER A 233 3.63 -20.04 -11.18
N GLY A 234 3.77 -19.02 -12.06
CA GLY A 234 2.65 -18.45 -12.81
C GLY A 234 1.72 -17.55 -12.00
N PHE A 235 2.21 -16.95 -10.90
CA PHE A 235 1.42 -16.10 -10.00
C PHE A 235 1.50 -14.59 -10.31
N ASP A 236 1.97 -14.21 -11.49
CA ASP A 236 2.31 -12.82 -11.86
C ASP A 236 1.09 -11.91 -12.18
N GLU A 237 -0.15 -12.43 -12.08
CA GLU A 237 -1.35 -11.62 -12.37
C GLU A 237 -1.96 -10.89 -11.15
N ALA A 238 -1.48 -11.12 -9.92
CA ALA A 238 -2.15 -10.61 -8.72
C ALA A 238 -1.81 -9.16 -8.32
N ASN A 239 -0.97 -8.45 -9.07
CA ASN A 239 -0.51 -7.10 -8.72
C ASN A 239 -1.57 -5.98 -8.92
N HIS A 240 -2.78 -6.30 -9.40
CA HIS A 240 -3.82 -5.30 -9.73
C HIS A 240 -5.04 -5.28 -8.80
N ASP A 241 -5.28 -6.30 -7.97
CA ASP A 241 -6.62 -6.49 -7.37
C ASP A 241 -6.96 -5.58 -6.17
N TYR A 242 -6.04 -4.75 -5.65
CA TYR A 242 -6.30 -3.91 -4.47
C TYR A 242 -5.75 -2.49 -4.55
N SER A 243 -5.49 -1.97 -5.75
CA SER A 243 -4.74 -0.73 -5.93
C SER A 243 -5.42 0.49 -5.27
N ILE A 244 -6.75 0.61 -5.32
CA ILE A 244 -7.48 1.78 -4.77
C ILE A 244 -7.42 1.73 -3.26
N LEU A 245 -7.86 0.61 -2.65
CA LEU A 245 -7.85 0.43 -1.20
C LEU A 245 -6.44 0.66 -0.62
N ARG A 246 -5.43 0.06 -1.24
CA ARG A 246 -4.01 0.25 -0.89
C ARG A 246 -3.61 1.73 -0.97
N ARG A 247 -3.94 2.44 -2.04
CA ARG A 247 -3.60 3.86 -2.20
C ARG A 247 -4.37 4.78 -1.25
N CYS A 248 -5.64 4.52 -1.02
CA CYS A 248 -6.45 5.24 -0.03
C CYS A 248 -5.85 5.10 1.37
N ILE A 249 -5.50 3.88 1.79
CA ILE A 249 -4.87 3.62 3.08
C ILE A 249 -3.52 4.33 3.19
N LEU A 250 -2.65 4.20 2.18
CA LEU A 250 -1.34 4.85 2.21
C LEU A 250 -1.45 6.37 2.22
N SER A 251 -2.41 6.93 1.49
CA SER A 251 -2.71 8.37 1.51
C SER A 251 -3.17 8.81 2.92
N GLU A 252 -4.07 8.05 3.56
CA GLU A 252 -4.54 8.31 4.92
C GLU A 252 -3.40 8.20 5.97
N LEU A 253 -2.38 7.37 5.71
CA LEU A 253 -1.22 7.18 6.59
C LEU A 253 -0.10 8.24 6.40
N ASN A 254 0.14 8.69 5.16
CA ASN A 254 1.30 9.53 4.80
C ASN A 254 1.11 11.04 4.96
N MET A 255 -0.12 11.57 5.05
CA MET A 255 -0.34 13.02 4.86
C MET A 255 -0.77 13.84 6.08
N ASP A 256 -0.09 14.99 6.22
CA ASP A 256 -0.59 16.26 6.76
C ASP A 256 -1.42 16.98 5.65
N GLY A 257 -2.76 17.01 5.77
CA GLY A 257 -3.73 17.65 4.82
C GLY A 257 -4.45 16.63 3.91
N PHE A 258 -5.74 16.69 3.58
CA PHE A 258 -6.73 17.78 3.52
C PHE A 258 -8.19 17.28 3.69
N GLY A 259 -9.11 18.20 4.01
CA GLY A 259 -10.41 18.38 3.34
C GLY A 259 -11.61 17.44 3.59
N GLN A 260 -11.47 16.12 3.59
CA GLN A 260 -12.65 15.25 3.37
C GLN A 260 -13.51 14.95 4.60
N GLU A 261 -13.11 15.45 5.76
CA GLU A 261 -13.87 15.26 6.99
C GLU A 261 -15.22 15.94 6.97
N GLU A 262 -15.40 17.01 6.19
CA GLU A 262 -16.70 17.65 6.10
C GLU A 262 -17.69 16.78 5.31
N LEU A 263 -17.25 16.22 4.18
CA LEU A 263 -18.07 15.39 3.28
C LEU A 263 -18.51 14.07 3.91
N LEU A 264 -17.69 13.50 4.78
CA LEU A 264 -17.96 12.22 5.43
C LEU A 264 -18.68 12.37 6.78
N ARG A 265 -19.11 13.58 7.15
CA ARG A 265 -19.95 13.79 8.35
C ARG A 265 -21.40 13.54 7.99
N ASP A 266 -22.11 12.83 8.87
CA ASP A 266 -23.57 12.66 8.81
C ASP A 266 -24.35 13.98 8.77
N SER A 267 -23.70 15.10 9.11
CA SER A 267 -24.28 16.44 9.11
C SER A 267 -24.00 17.25 7.84
N PHE A 268 -23.38 16.67 6.81
CA PHE A 268 -23.16 17.38 5.54
C PHE A 268 -24.49 17.56 4.81
N ASP A 269 -24.84 18.81 4.52
CA ASP A 269 -26.06 19.15 3.79
C ASP A 269 -25.69 19.88 2.48
N PRO A 270 -25.80 19.21 1.32
CA PRO A 270 -25.52 19.82 0.02
C PRO A 270 -26.36 21.07 -0.27
N LEU A 271 -27.59 21.14 0.26
CA LEU A 271 -28.53 22.25 0.00
C LEU A 271 -28.08 23.56 0.64
N THR A 272 -27.16 23.50 1.62
CA THR A 272 -26.59 24.69 2.26
C THR A 272 -25.45 25.33 1.46
N LYS A 273 -25.01 24.68 0.37
CA LYS A 273 -23.84 25.08 -0.41
C LYS A 273 -24.25 25.74 -1.73
N SER A 274 -23.38 26.60 -2.25
CA SER A 274 -23.49 27.12 -3.62
C SER A 274 -23.07 26.05 -4.64
N ILE A 275 -23.55 26.17 -5.89
CA ILE A 275 -23.15 25.27 -6.99
C ILE A 275 -21.63 25.23 -7.17
N SER A 276 -20.95 26.38 -7.10
CA SER A 276 -19.48 26.44 -7.20
C SER A 276 -18.78 25.71 -6.04
N GLU A 277 -19.34 25.73 -4.83
CA GLU A 277 -18.82 24.90 -3.73
C GLU A 277 -19.04 23.41 -4.01
N LEU A 278 -20.22 23.02 -4.53
CA LEU A 278 -20.51 21.63 -4.88
C LEU A 278 -19.61 21.11 -6.01
N GLU A 279 -19.27 21.93 -7.00
CA GLU A 279 -18.28 21.58 -8.04
C GLU A 279 -16.91 21.26 -7.42
N ASN A 280 -16.47 22.07 -6.46
CA ASN A 280 -15.21 21.84 -5.74
C ASN A 280 -15.27 20.58 -4.87
N TYR A 281 -16.41 20.30 -4.23
CA TYR A 281 -16.60 19.06 -3.49
C TYR A 281 -16.68 17.84 -4.42
N ALA A 282 -17.28 17.96 -5.60
CA ALA A 282 -17.34 16.89 -6.59
C ALA A 282 -15.93 16.51 -7.05
N PHE A 283 -15.07 17.51 -7.29
CA PHE A 283 -13.65 17.29 -7.56
C PHE A 283 -12.96 16.51 -6.42
N GLN A 284 -13.25 16.86 -5.16
CA GLN A 284 -12.70 16.15 -4.00
C GLN A 284 -13.15 14.68 -3.92
N LEU A 285 -14.30 14.29 -4.48
CA LEU A 285 -14.71 12.87 -4.54
C LEU A 285 -13.72 12.05 -5.37
N PHE A 286 -13.30 12.56 -6.53
CA PHE A 286 -12.31 11.89 -7.39
C PHE A 286 -10.92 11.84 -6.74
N GLU A 287 -10.54 12.91 -6.04
CA GLU A 287 -9.30 12.96 -5.28
C GLU A 287 -9.30 11.95 -4.12
N GLY A 288 -10.42 11.78 -3.43
CA GLY A 288 -10.55 10.87 -2.28
C GLY A 288 -10.43 9.39 -2.59
N LEU A 289 -10.81 9.01 -3.81
CA LEU A 289 -10.59 7.67 -4.36
C LEU A 289 -9.25 7.56 -5.11
N VAL A 290 -8.40 8.61 -5.06
CA VAL A 290 -7.07 8.66 -5.68
C VAL A 290 -7.15 8.46 -7.22
N LEU A 291 -8.29 8.74 -7.84
CA LEU A 291 -8.53 8.45 -9.27
C LEU A 291 -7.73 9.40 -10.18
N ILE A 292 -7.53 10.65 -9.75
CA ILE A 292 -6.78 11.66 -10.51
C ILE A 292 -5.35 11.17 -10.77
N GLY A 293 -4.63 10.78 -9.72
CA GLY A 293 -3.28 10.23 -9.83
C GLY A 293 -3.24 8.87 -10.53
N THR A 294 -4.28 8.05 -10.37
CA THR A 294 -4.42 6.74 -11.02
C THR A 294 -4.38 6.85 -12.53
N PHE A 295 -5.28 7.67 -13.08
CA PHE A 295 -5.50 7.78 -14.51
C PHE A 295 -4.73 8.96 -15.13
N ARG A 296 -3.94 9.66 -14.32
CA ARG A 296 -3.22 10.89 -14.72
C ARG A 296 -4.17 11.91 -15.33
N ILE A 297 -5.33 12.08 -14.69
CA ILE A 297 -6.36 13.02 -15.14
C ILE A 297 -5.83 14.42 -14.95
N ASP A 298 -5.86 15.23 -16.01
CA ASP A 298 -5.52 16.64 -15.93
C ASP A 298 -6.54 17.38 -15.04
N GLU A 299 -6.05 18.10 -14.03
CA GLU A 299 -6.86 18.75 -13.01
C GLU A 299 -7.78 19.81 -13.61
N ILE A 300 -7.30 20.56 -14.59
CA ILE A 300 -8.09 21.59 -15.28
C ILE A 300 -9.21 20.93 -16.07
N SER A 301 -8.90 19.87 -16.82
CA SER A 301 -9.86 19.12 -17.60
C SER A 301 -10.98 18.54 -16.73
N LEU A 302 -10.65 17.98 -15.57
CA LEU A 302 -11.66 17.45 -14.64
C LEU A 302 -12.57 18.56 -14.08
N ARG A 303 -12.01 19.71 -13.71
CA ARG A 303 -12.83 20.85 -13.24
C ARG A 303 -13.74 21.39 -14.34
N MET A 304 -13.24 21.50 -15.57
CA MET A 304 -14.05 21.92 -16.72
C MET A 304 -15.17 20.93 -17.00
N PHE A 305 -14.91 19.63 -16.94
CA PHE A 305 -15.93 18.59 -17.06
C PHE A 305 -17.03 18.76 -16.00
N ILE A 306 -16.65 18.90 -14.71
CA ILE A 306 -17.61 19.05 -13.62
C ILE A 306 -18.46 20.31 -13.79
N GLY A 307 -17.83 21.45 -14.11
CA GLY A 307 -18.56 22.72 -14.31
C GLY A 307 -19.48 22.68 -15.52
N GLU A 308 -19.05 22.10 -16.63
CA GLU A 308 -19.88 21.95 -17.83
C GLU A 308 -21.06 21.00 -17.56
N LEU A 309 -20.85 19.89 -16.84
CA LEU A 309 -21.92 18.97 -16.45
C LEU A 309 -22.92 19.64 -15.51
N ALA A 310 -22.43 20.37 -14.50
CA ALA A 310 -23.29 21.13 -13.59
C ALA A 310 -24.17 22.13 -14.35
N SER A 311 -23.63 22.77 -15.40
CA SER A 311 -24.39 23.69 -16.27
C SER A 311 -25.50 23.01 -17.09
N LYS A 312 -25.47 21.68 -17.26
CA LYS A 312 -26.53 20.93 -17.94
C LYS A 312 -27.72 20.63 -17.05
N TYR A 313 -27.60 20.76 -15.73
CA TYR A 313 -28.75 20.60 -14.86
C TYR A 313 -29.69 21.80 -14.98
N ARG A 314 -30.98 21.52 -15.08
CA ARG A 314 -32.04 22.53 -15.16
C ARG A 314 -32.41 23.02 -13.77
N ASP A 315 -32.95 24.24 -13.72
CA ASP A 315 -33.55 24.80 -12.52
C ASP A 315 -34.95 24.19 -12.30
N VAL A 316 -34.97 22.96 -11.76
CA VAL A 316 -36.19 22.23 -11.38
C VAL A 316 -36.14 21.89 -9.88
N PRO A 317 -37.30 21.78 -9.19
CA PRO A 317 -37.33 21.72 -7.73
C PRO A 317 -36.55 20.57 -7.07
N TYR A 318 -36.38 19.44 -7.77
CA TYR A 318 -35.73 18.24 -7.23
C TYR A 318 -34.53 17.76 -8.06
N HIS A 319 -34.75 17.38 -9.32
CA HIS A 319 -33.71 16.86 -10.24
C HIS A 319 -32.74 17.96 -10.75
N SER A 320 -32.13 18.67 -9.81
CA SER A 320 -31.13 19.71 -10.00
C SER A 320 -29.72 19.16 -9.73
N PHE A 321 -28.68 19.97 -9.95
CA PHE A 321 -27.30 19.55 -9.66
C PHE A 321 -27.08 19.16 -8.19
N TYR A 322 -27.87 19.71 -7.27
CA TYR A 322 -27.87 19.30 -5.86
C TYR A 322 -28.17 17.81 -5.70
N HIS A 323 -29.15 17.29 -6.44
CA HIS A 323 -29.51 15.87 -6.39
C HIS A 323 -28.42 15.00 -7.04
N GLY A 324 -27.91 15.40 -8.21
CA GLY A 324 -26.80 14.69 -8.86
C GLY A 324 -25.54 14.61 -7.97
N PHE A 325 -25.22 15.70 -7.27
CA PHE A 325 -24.14 15.72 -6.29
C PHE A 325 -24.41 14.80 -5.09
N ASP A 326 -25.61 14.83 -4.51
CA ASP A 326 -25.99 14.00 -3.36
C ASP A 326 -25.89 12.49 -3.69
N VAL A 327 -26.34 12.09 -4.88
CA VAL A 327 -26.19 10.71 -5.38
C VAL A 327 -24.72 10.34 -5.58
N ALA A 328 -23.90 11.25 -6.09
CA ALA A 328 -22.46 11.04 -6.23
C ALA A 328 -21.75 10.93 -4.87
N LEU A 329 -22.11 11.75 -3.89
CA LEU A 329 -21.60 11.69 -2.52
C LEU A 329 -21.99 10.39 -1.82
N THR A 330 -23.23 9.94 -2.01
CA THR A 330 -23.71 8.65 -1.49
C THR A 330 -22.94 7.49 -2.12
N SER A 331 -22.79 7.51 -3.45
CA SER A 331 -22.01 6.51 -4.19
C SER A 331 -20.55 6.47 -3.73
N TYR A 332 -19.93 7.64 -3.53
CA TYR A 332 -18.60 7.78 -2.97
C TYR A 332 -18.49 7.18 -1.57
N THR A 333 -19.44 7.48 -0.68
CA THR A 333 -19.44 6.98 0.69
C THR A 333 -19.57 5.46 0.75
N LEU A 334 -20.46 4.89 -0.08
CA LEU A 334 -20.59 3.43 -0.23
C LEU A 334 -19.31 2.80 -0.77
N MET A 335 -18.71 3.42 -1.80
CA MET A 335 -17.44 2.94 -2.36
C MET A 335 -16.32 2.90 -1.33
N ARG A 336 -16.27 3.84 -0.38
CA ARG A 336 -15.25 3.88 0.68
C ARG A 336 -15.41 2.81 1.76
N SER A 337 -16.49 2.03 1.75
CA SER A 337 -16.59 0.87 2.63
C SER A 337 -15.46 -0.13 2.28
N PRO A 338 -14.78 -0.73 3.28
CA PRO A 338 -13.72 -1.70 3.02
C PRO A 338 -14.19 -2.87 2.15
N GLU A 339 -15.45 -3.27 2.30
CA GLU A 339 -16.09 -4.34 1.54
C GLU A 339 -16.14 -3.99 0.05
N VAL A 340 -16.55 -2.77 -0.31
CA VAL A 340 -16.60 -2.33 -1.71
C VAL A 340 -15.21 -2.02 -2.26
N LEU A 341 -14.37 -1.31 -1.51
CA LEU A 341 -12.98 -1.02 -1.92
C LEU A 341 -12.15 -2.28 -2.17
N SER A 342 -12.52 -3.41 -1.56
CA SER A 342 -11.84 -4.70 -1.77
C SER A 342 -12.18 -5.39 -3.09
N VAL A 343 -13.23 -4.94 -3.80
CA VAL A 343 -13.71 -5.60 -5.03
C VAL A 343 -13.85 -4.67 -6.23
N ILE A 344 -14.07 -3.37 -6.00
CA ILE A 344 -14.27 -2.40 -7.09
C ILE A 344 -12.95 -2.05 -7.78
N LYS A 345 -12.95 -2.09 -9.12
CA LYS A 345 -11.80 -1.67 -9.93
C LYS A 345 -11.76 -0.17 -10.13
N GLU A 346 -10.60 0.38 -10.49
CA GLU A 346 -10.42 1.82 -10.66
C GLU A 346 -11.32 2.41 -11.72
N LEU A 347 -11.46 1.69 -12.84
CA LEU A 347 -12.28 2.14 -13.94
C LEU A 347 -13.77 2.11 -13.56
N GLU A 348 -14.19 1.12 -12.77
CA GLU A 348 -15.56 1.00 -12.27
C GLU A 348 -15.87 2.13 -11.30
N ALA A 349 -14.96 2.44 -10.37
CA ALA A 349 -15.09 3.54 -9.43
C ALA A 349 -15.17 4.91 -10.15
N LEU A 350 -14.31 5.13 -11.15
CA LEU A 350 -14.33 6.33 -11.98
C LEU A 350 -15.65 6.45 -12.75
N SER A 351 -16.07 5.36 -13.41
CA SER A 351 -17.30 5.33 -14.19
C SER A 351 -18.53 5.55 -13.31
N LEU A 352 -18.56 4.98 -12.10
CA LEU A 352 -19.65 5.13 -11.14
C LEU A 352 -19.78 6.58 -10.65
N LEU A 353 -18.68 7.27 -10.35
CA LEU A 353 -18.73 8.69 -9.97
C LEU A 353 -19.23 9.58 -11.12
N ILE A 354 -18.74 9.35 -12.34
CA ILE A 354 -19.19 10.08 -13.52
C ILE A 354 -20.67 9.84 -13.78
N ALA A 355 -21.10 8.58 -13.73
CA ALA A 355 -22.50 8.20 -13.92
C ALA A 355 -23.40 8.82 -12.85
N ALA A 356 -23.02 8.73 -11.56
CA ALA A 356 -23.80 9.31 -10.46
C ALA A 356 -23.97 10.83 -10.60
N LEU A 357 -22.89 11.55 -10.94
CA LEU A 357 -22.94 13.00 -11.17
C LEU A 357 -23.80 13.38 -12.39
N GLY A 358 -23.84 12.55 -13.43
CA GLY A 358 -24.52 12.83 -14.69
C GLY A 358 -25.90 12.20 -14.86
N HIS A 359 -26.35 11.36 -13.91
CA HIS A 359 -27.51 10.48 -14.14
C HIS A 359 -28.82 11.21 -14.43
N ASP A 360 -28.95 12.47 -14.02
CA ASP A 360 -30.12 13.34 -14.21
C ASP A 360 -29.79 14.62 -15.00
N ALA A 361 -28.68 14.63 -15.74
CA ALA A 361 -28.28 15.81 -16.52
C ALA A 361 -29.37 16.21 -17.54
N ASP A 362 -29.75 17.49 -17.56
CA ASP A 362 -30.82 18.06 -18.41
C ASP A 362 -32.25 17.54 -18.11
N HIS A 363 -32.52 17.05 -16.90
CA HIS A 363 -33.85 16.57 -16.50
C HIS A 363 -34.94 17.67 -16.60
N PRO A 364 -36.04 17.44 -17.36
CA PRO A 364 -37.08 18.46 -17.61
C PRO A 364 -38.01 18.73 -16.43
N GLY A 365 -38.05 17.82 -15.46
CA GLY A 365 -38.98 17.89 -14.31
C GLY A 365 -40.28 17.10 -14.52
N ASN A 366 -40.40 16.38 -15.63
CA ASN A 366 -41.46 15.43 -15.93
C ASN A 366 -40.95 13.99 -15.80
N ASP A 367 -41.85 13.01 -15.82
CA ASP A 367 -41.47 11.59 -15.88
C ASP A 367 -41.53 11.03 -17.32
N ASN A 368 -41.01 9.81 -17.50
CA ASN A 368 -41.02 9.11 -18.79
C ASN A 368 -42.43 8.97 -19.38
N GLN A 369 -43.45 8.74 -18.55
CA GLN A 369 -44.83 8.54 -19.03
C GLN A 369 -45.38 9.83 -19.64
N PHE A 370 -45.13 10.98 -19.00
CA PHE A 370 -45.51 12.29 -19.53
C PHE A 370 -44.85 12.58 -20.88
N GLU A 371 -43.55 12.28 -21.02
CA GLU A 371 -42.81 12.49 -22.27
C GLU A 371 -43.44 11.68 -23.43
N VAL A 372 -43.80 10.42 -23.16
CA VAL A 372 -44.47 9.53 -24.14
C VAL A 372 -45.88 10.03 -24.45
N ASP A 373 -46.70 10.30 -23.44
CA ASP A 373 -48.09 10.73 -23.62
C ASP A 373 -48.20 12.07 -24.37
N SER A 374 -47.22 12.95 -24.18
CA SER A 374 -47.14 14.25 -24.86
C SER A 374 -46.52 14.18 -26.26
N ASN A 375 -46.04 13.02 -26.71
CA ASN A 375 -45.27 12.86 -27.94
C ASN A 375 -44.09 13.83 -28.00
N SER A 376 -43.34 13.94 -26.91
CA SER A 376 -42.23 14.88 -26.81
C SER A 376 -41.13 14.55 -27.83
N ALA A 377 -40.29 15.54 -28.14
CA ALA A 377 -39.15 15.31 -29.03
C ALA A 377 -38.17 14.26 -28.48
N LEU A 378 -38.05 14.15 -27.15
CA LEU A 378 -37.23 13.12 -26.51
C LEU A 378 -37.86 11.74 -26.66
N ALA A 379 -39.17 11.61 -26.44
CA ALA A 379 -39.89 10.35 -26.60
C ALA A 379 -39.77 9.82 -28.03
N LEU A 380 -39.93 10.70 -29.02
CA LEU A 380 -39.71 10.37 -30.44
C LEU A 380 -38.24 10.00 -30.75
N CYS A 381 -37.27 10.67 -30.13
CA CYS A 381 -35.84 10.39 -30.33
C CYS A 381 -35.46 8.99 -29.81
N TYR A 382 -35.93 8.64 -28.61
CA TYR A 382 -35.58 7.41 -27.92
C TYR A 382 -36.63 6.29 -28.09
N ASN A 383 -37.61 6.49 -28.97
CA ASN A 383 -38.69 5.54 -29.28
C ASN A 383 -39.39 5.01 -28.03
N ASP A 384 -39.73 5.90 -27.10
CA ASP A 384 -40.44 5.61 -25.85
C ASP A 384 -39.71 4.65 -24.87
N ILE A 385 -38.45 4.30 -25.12
CA ILE A 385 -37.68 3.36 -24.29
C ILE A 385 -36.73 4.15 -23.39
N SER A 386 -36.97 4.11 -22.07
CA SER A 386 -36.11 4.76 -21.05
C SER A 386 -35.68 6.16 -21.51
N VAL A 387 -36.68 6.98 -21.86
CA VAL A 387 -36.53 8.21 -22.63
C VAL A 387 -35.56 9.16 -21.93
N LEU A 388 -35.81 9.41 -20.64
CA LEU A 388 -35.01 10.32 -19.84
C LEU A 388 -33.65 9.71 -19.50
N GLU A 389 -33.56 8.42 -19.15
CA GLU A 389 -32.28 7.80 -18.81
C GLU A 389 -31.30 7.78 -20.00
N ASN A 390 -31.80 7.48 -21.22
CA ASN A 390 -30.99 7.58 -22.44
C ASN A 390 -30.57 9.03 -22.72
N HIS A 391 -31.45 9.99 -22.45
CA HIS A 391 -31.15 11.42 -22.60
C HIS A 391 -30.06 11.91 -21.64
N HIS A 392 -30.13 11.54 -20.37
CA HIS A 392 -29.12 11.90 -19.36
C HIS A 392 -27.76 11.29 -19.69
N ALA A 393 -27.74 10.02 -20.10
CA ALA A 393 -26.53 9.35 -20.56
C ALA A 393 -25.93 10.07 -21.78
N ALA A 394 -26.74 10.35 -22.81
CA ALA A 394 -26.29 11.06 -24.01
C ALA A 394 -25.75 12.46 -23.69
N THR A 395 -26.42 13.20 -22.80
CA THR A 395 -25.98 14.52 -22.32
C THR A 395 -24.64 14.43 -21.61
N THR A 396 -24.46 13.45 -20.72
CA THR A 396 -23.19 13.23 -20.00
C THR A 396 -22.06 12.87 -20.97
N PHE A 397 -22.30 11.98 -21.94
CA PHE A 397 -21.33 11.64 -22.98
C PHE A 397 -20.98 12.83 -23.88
N ALA A 398 -21.93 13.73 -24.14
CA ALA A 398 -21.66 14.94 -24.92
C ALA A 398 -20.71 15.90 -24.20
N VAL A 399 -20.75 15.97 -22.86
CA VAL A 399 -19.81 16.76 -22.06
C VAL A 399 -18.42 16.12 -21.98
N LEU A 400 -18.35 14.78 -22.02
CA LEU A 400 -17.08 14.03 -22.01
C LEU A 400 -16.28 14.12 -23.31
N ARG A 401 -16.92 14.48 -24.42
CA ARG A 401 -16.36 14.50 -25.77
C ARG A 401 -15.67 15.83 -26.07
#